data_AF-A0A9P4V342-F1
#
_entry.id   AF-A0A9P4V342-F1
#
_cell.length_a   1.000
_cell.length_b   1.000
_cell.length_c   1.000
_cell.angle_alpha   90.00
_cell.angle_beta   90.00
_cell.angle_gamma   90.00
#
_symmetry.space_group_name_H-M   'P 1'
#
loop_
_entity.id
_entity.type
_entity.pdbx_description
1 polymer ?
#
loop_
_entity_poly.entity_id
_entity_poly.type
_entity_poly.pdbx_seq_one_letter_code
_entity_poly.pdbx_strand_id
1 'polypeptide(L)'
;MPLEKNSKHMLYKRFNEFERLRLNNVPRYLFRAFNRDSGGGPGICTNSPIEIVPAGLMHRQRSNIYAKEEASVFKMVEKHYHTLPCSTEFSSWAASLHQVLHWAQLMNSRGKRGVHIAVLDSQRLKGRVRIWHVPHLLHERGDHEYMVHGRVAGAGYVAVPFKELEKCDLLDLCAELKGVVVGTDLFGIDKHQREFVRTCVKDLPMACPDYLQIIRDLGALFGGLEFPVVTALFCMVPQDWFMKKTLTMHSVRQLEPEEARNVYLMLGSPEVPEGLAREAWLKPGNVSAENYWDVLQWIELLGAIGRLAAPKVKESA
;
A
#
# COMPACT_ATOMS: atom_id res chain seq x y z
N MET A 1 -18.10 17.10 -14.68
CA MET A 1 -18.36 18.53 -14.90
C MET A 1 -17.09 19.30 -14.55
N PRO A 2 -16.57 20.17 -15.43
CA PRO A 2 -15.39 20.96 -15.13
C PRO A 2 -15.77 22.05 -14.11
N LEU A 3 -14.99 22.20 -13.04
CA LEU A 3 -15.16 23.29 -12.07
C LEU A 3 -14.21 24.43 -12.41
N GLU A 4 -14.74 25.64 -12.37
CA GLU A 4 -14.02 26.89 -12.61
C GLU A 4 -12.85 27.05 -11.64
N LYS A 5 -11.71 27.52 -12.18
CA LYS A 5 -10.42 27.72 -11.47
C LYS A 5 -10.47 28.65 -10.24
N ASN A 6 -11.64 29.19 -9.85
CA ASN A 6 -11.83 30.19 -8.79
C ASN A 6 -12.91 29.83 -7.76
N SER A 7 -13.22 28.54 -7.57
CA SER A 7 -14.20 28.11 -6.58
C SER A 7 -13.69 28.29 -5.13
N LYS A 8 -14.24 29.29 -4.41
CA LYS A 8 -14.11 29.44 -2.93
C LYS A 8 -14.92 28.38 -2.16
N HIS A 9 -15.20 27.22 -2.76
CA HIS A 9 -16.01 26.21 -2.11
C HIS A 9 -15.20 25.47 -1.06
N MET A 10 -15.84 25.27 0.09
CA MET A 10 -15.31 24.42 1.14
C MET A 10 -15.41 22.96 0.69
N LEU A 11 -14.43 22.15 1.07
CA LEU A 11 -14.38 20.73 0.72
C LEU A 11 -15.66 19.97 1.14
N TYR A 12 -16.39 20.47 2.15
CA TYR A 12 -17.61 19.83 2.62
C TYR A 12 -18.69 19.69 1.53
N LYS A 13 -18.69 20.53 0.47
CA LYS A 13 -19.70 20.43 -0.60
C LYS A 13 -19.60 19.13 -1.40
N ARG A 14 -18.41 18.54 -1.45
CA ARG A 14 -18.15 17.20 -2.01
C ARG A 14 -17.86 16.17 -0.92
N PHE A 15 -18.20 16.46 0.33
CA PHE A 15 -17.97 15.58 1.48
C PHE A 15 -18.46 14.16 1.24
N ASN A 16 -19.72 14.04 0.80
CA ASN A 16 -20.34 12.73 0.56
C ASN A 16 -19.62 11.94 -0.53
N GLU A 17 -19.17 12.61 -1.60
CA GLU A 17 -18.41 11.98 -2.68
C GLU A 17 -17.05 11.49 -2.18
N PHE A 18 -16.29 12.35 -1.48
CA PHE A 18 -14.97 12.00 -0.94
C PHE A 18 -15.03 10.92 0.13
N GLU A 19 -16.03 10.94 1.02
CA GLU A 19 -16.22 9.89 2.01
C GLU A 19 -16.64 8.57 1.35
N ARG A 20 -17.50 8.62 0.33
CA ARG A 20 -17.84 7.42 -0.45
C ARG A 20 -16.61 6.83 -1.11
N LEU A 21 -15.79 7.64 -1.79
CA LEU A 21 -14.56 7.18 -2.44
C LEU A 21 -13.57 6.63 -1.40
N ARG A 22 -13.37 7.33 -0.29
CA ARG A 22 -12.49 6.85 0.78
C ARG A 22 -12.92 5.49 1.35
N LEU A 23 -14.21 5.32 1.60
CA LEU A 23 -14.73 4.10 2.23
C LEU A 23 -14.76 2.90 1.28
N ASN A 24 -14.83 3.13 -0.03
CA ASN A 24 -15.01 2.05 -1.01
C ASN A 24 -13.78 1.78 -1.86
N ASN A 25 -12.87 2.74 -2.06
CA ASN A 25 -11.82 2.67 -3.08
C ASN A 25 -10.40 2.73 -2.49
N VAL A 26 -10.25 2.84 -1.17
CA VAL A 26 -8.95 2.85 -0.49
C VAL A 26 -8.73 1.49 0.18
N PRO A 27 -7.65 0.76 -0.16
CA PRO A 27 -7.29 -0.46 0.54
C PRO A 27 -7.11 -0.23 2.04
N ARG A 28 -7.52 -1.20 2.86
CA ARG A 28 -7.32 -1.12 4.32
C ARG A 28 -5.85 -0.98 4.69
N TYR A 29 -4.99 -1.68 3.96
CA TYR A 29 -3.54 -1.71 4.18
C TYR A 29 -2.81 -0.89 3.13
N LEU A 30 -1.86 -0.09 3.59
CA LEU A 30 -0.97 0.68 2.72
C LEU A 30 0.46 0.60 3.25
N PHE A 31 1.41 0.76 2.32
CA PHE A 31 2.84 0.64 2.54
C PHE A 31 3.54 1.97 2.28
N ARG A 32 4.69 2.20 2.92
CA ARG A 32 5.50 3.41 2.71
C ARG A 32 6.96 3.10 2.96
N ALA A 33 7.83 3.58 2.08
CA ALA A 33 9.25 3.70 2.39
C ALA A 33 9.55 5.13 2.82
N PHE A 34 10.35 5.28 3.87
CA PHE A 34 10.84 6.59 4.28
C PHE A 34 12.29 6.51 4.78
N ASN A 35 12.96 7.65 4.81
CA ASN A 35 14.22 7.83 5.52
C ASN A 35 14.09 8.98 6.55
N ARG A 36 15.14 9.20 7.35
CA ARG A 36 15.12 10.25 8.40
C ARG A 36 14.85 11.67 7.87
N ASP A 37 15.21 11.93 6.61
CA ASP A 37 15.11 13.25 5.96
C ASP A 37 13.80 13.42 5.18
N SER A 38 12.99 12.37 5.03
CA SER A 38 11.73 12.40 4.27
C SER A 38 10.78 13.48 4.81
N GLY A 39 10.31 14.37 3.93
CA GLY A 39 9.41 15.47 4.33
C GLY A 39 10.11 16.66 4.99
N GLY A 40 11.43 16.78 4.89
CA GLY A 40 12.21 17.94 5.37
C GLY A 40 13.09 17.64 6.59
N GLY A 41 13.00 16.42 7.15
CA GLY A 41 13.89 15.94 8.19
C GLY A 41 13.47 16.27 9.63
N PRO A 42 14.28 15.82 10.61
CA PRO A 42 13.97 15.91 12.02
C PRO A 42 13.95 17.37 12.46
N GLY A 43 12.75 17.89 12.76
CA GLY A 43 12.50 19.29 13.08
C GLY A 43 11.42 19.92 12.19
N ILE A 44 11.22 19.38 10.98
CA ILE A 44 10.13 19.77 10.08
C ILE A 44 8.99 18.76 10.12
N CYS A 45 9.29 17.48 10.28
CA CYS A 45 8.33 16.38 10.39
C CYS A 45 8.84 15.31 11.37
N THR A 46 7.98 14.34 11.71
CA THR A 46 8.40 13.10 12.37
C THR A 46 8.19 11.94 11.41
N ASN A 47 9.24 11.17 11.11
CA ASN A 47 9.12 9.82 10.58
C ASN A 47 9.92 8.89 11.49
N SER A 48 9.25 7.98 12.18
CA SER A 48 9.87 7.09 13.17
C SER A 48 9.22 5.71 13.14
N PRO A 49 9.82 4.70 13.77
CA PRO A 49 9.23 3.36 13.87
C PRO A 49 7.83 3.29 14.49
N ILE A 50 7.42 4.32 15.24
CA ILE A 50 6.16 4.33 16.01
C ILE A 50 5.16 5.41 15.58
N GLU A 51 5.60 6.42 14.83
CA GLU A 51 4.71 7.47 14.32
C GLU A 51 5.24 8.19 13.08
N ILE A 52 4.30 8.65 12.25
CA ILE A 52 4.50 9.64 11.19
C ILE A 52 3.69 10.90 11.49
N VAL A 53 4.35 12.05 11.54
CA VAL A 53 3.75 13.38 11.72
C VAL A 53 4.13 14.27 10.54
N PRO A 54 3.18 14.58 9.64
CA PRO A 54 3.39 15.53 8.55
C PRO A 54 3.77 16.93 9.05
N ALA A 55 4.50 17.67 8.21
CA ALA A 55 5.08 18.96 8.60
C ALA A 55 4.05 19.99 9.07
N GLY A 56 2.91 20.08 8.38
CA GLY A 56 1.81 20.98 8.74
C GLY A 56 1.12 20.63 10.07
N LEU A 57 1.48 19.50 10.68
CA LEU A 57 0.90 19.01 11.94
C LEU A 57 1.90 18.94 13.09
N MET A 58 3.19 19.25 12.90
CA MET A 58 4.20 19.16 13.97
C MET A 58 3.81 19.95 15.22
N HIS A 59 3.31 21.17 15.05
CA HIS A 59 2.90 22.07 16.14
C HIS A 59 1.37 22.13 16.34
N ARG A 60 0.61 21.25 15.68
CA ARG A 60 -0.86 21.22 15.77
C ARG A 60 -1.33 19.85 16.21
N GLN A 61 -2.13 19.80 17.26
CA GLN A 61 -2.70 18.52 17.73
C GLN A 61 -3.78 17.98 16.81
N ARG A 62 -4.52 18.86 16.11
CA ARG A 62 -5.66 18.49 15.27
C ARG A 62 -5.75 19.39 14.04
N SER A 63 -6.13 18.81 12.91
CA SER A 63 -6.59 19.52 11.73
C SER A 63 -7.82 18.80 11.18
N ASN A 64 -8.85 19.57 10.80
CA ASN A 64 -10.00 19.04 10.11
C ASN A 64 -9.90 19.43 8.63
N ILE A 65 -9.60 18.47 7.76
CA ILE A 65 -9.46 18.72 6.33
C ILE A 65 -10.73 19.30 5.70
N TYR A 66 -11.92 18.92 6.21
CA TYR A 66 -13.21 19.37 5.66
C TYR A 66 -13.55 20.80 6.05
N ALA A 67 -12.85 21.36 7.02
CA ALA A 67 -12.94 22.76 7.40
C ALA A 67 -12.02 23.66 6.55
N LYS A 68 -11.36 23.12 5.51
CA LYS A 68 -10.50 23.87 4.60
C LYS A 68 -11.20 24.15 3.27
N GLU A 69 -10.75 25.22 2.61
CA GLU A 69 -11.10 25.48 1.22
C GLU A 69 -10.56 24.36 0.32
N GLU A 70 -11.39 23.87 -0.59
CA GLU A 70 -11.05 22.77 -1.50
C GLU A 70 -9.79 23.10 -2.33
N ALA A 71 -9.71 24.31 -2.87
CA ALA A 71 -8.55 24.79 -3.61
C ALA A 71 -7.24 24.75 -2.79
N SER A 72 -7.32 25.04 -1.48
CA SER A 72 -6.16 24.94 -0.59
C SER A 72 -5.72 23.50 -0.37
N VAL A 73 -6.68 22.56 -0.30
CA VAL A 73 -6.38 21.13 -0.14
C VAL A 73 -5.73 20.60 -1.41
N PHE A 74 -6.29 20.86 -2.59
CA PHE A 74 -5.70 20.41 -3.85
C PHE A 74 -4.32 21.00 -4.09
N LYS A 75 -4.12 22.29 -3.84
CA LYS A 75 -2.80 22.92 -3.94
C LYS A 75 -1.79 22.28 -2.98
N MET A 76 -2.22 21.87 -1.79
CA MET A 76 -1.34 21.17 -0.84
C MET A 76 -0.96 19.77 -1.35
N VAL A 77 -1.93 19.02 -1.88
CA VAL A 77 -1.72 17.68 -2.44
C VAL A 77 -0.84 17.76 -3.68
N GLU A 78 -1.10 18.68 -4.59
CA GLU A 78 -0.31 18.91 -5.82
C GLU A 78 1.14 19.24 -5.49
N LYS A 79 1.37 20.18 -4.56
CA LYS A 79 2.73 20.50 -4.10
C LYS A 79 3.41 19.31 -3.45
N HIS A 80 2.71 18.55 -2.61
CA HIS A 80 3.26 17.35 -1.97
C HIS A 80 3.66 16.30 -3.01
N TYR A 81 2.76 15.99 -3.93
CA TYR A 81 2.95 15.02 -5.01
C TYR A 81 4.15 15.36 -5.88
N HIS A 82 4.30 16.63 -6.27
CA HIS A 82 5.45 17.09 -7.05
C HIS A 82 6.71 17.35 -6.23
N THR A 83 6.73 16.95 -4.94
CA THR A 83 7.85 17.17 -4.01
C THR A 83 8.26 18.65 -3.87
N LEU A 84 7.32 19.56 -4.13
CA LEU A 84 7.54 20.99 -4.01
C LEU A 84 7.48 21.41 -2.54
N PRO A 85 8.26 22.43 -2.12
CA PRO A 85 8.23 22.93 -0.75
C PRO A 85 6.81 23.31 -0.31
N CYS A 86 6.29 22.59 0.69
CA CYS A 86 5.02 22.89 1.32
C CYS A 86 4.95 22.34 2.75
N SER A 87 4.29 23.07 3.64
CA SER A 87 3.91 22.60 4.97
C SER A 87 2.67 21.71 4.87
N THR A 88 2.85 20.52 4.33
CA THR A 88 1.76 19.56 4.06
C THR A 88 1.25 18.88 5.33
N GLU A 89 -0.06 18.64 5.39
CA GLU A 89 -0.71 17.82 6.42
C GLU A 89 -0.85 16.35 6.00
N PHE A 90 -0.25 15.98 4.86
CA PHE A 90 -0.30 14.65 4.27
C PHE A 90 1.04 13.92 4.37
N SER A 91 0.95 12.60 4.40
CA SER A 91 2.04 11.68 4.09
C SER A 91 1.65 10.80 2.90
N SER A 92 2.63 10.50 2.05
CA SER A 92 2.53 9.62 0.88
C SER A 92 2.66 8.13 1.23
N TRP A 93 1.78 7.31 0.66
CA TRP A 93 1.70 5.85 0.85
C TRP A 93 1.32 5.17 -0.47
N ALA A 94 1.55 3.87 -0.59
CA ALA A 94 1.23 3.07 -1.77
C ALA A 94 0.51 1.77 -1.41
N ALA A 95 -0.27 1.23 -2.34
CA ALA A 95 -0.85 -0.12 -2.21
C ALA A 95 0.14 -1.23 -2.60
N SER A 96 1.17 -0.91 -3.40
CA SER A 96 2.21 -1.85 -3.82
C SER A 96 3.36 -1.88 -2.81
N LEU A 97 3.53 -3.01 -2.11
CA LEU A 97 4.71 -3.23 -1.26
C LEU A 97 5.97 -3.31 -2.12
N HIS A 98 5.89 -3.90 -3.31
CA HIS A 98 7.04 -4.02 -4.21
C HIS A 98 7.61 -2.66 -4.62
N GLN A 99 6.75 -1.73 -5.03
CA GLN A 99 7.16 -0.36 -5.36
C GLN A 99 7.83 0.32 -4.16
N VAL A 100 7.29 0.10 -2.96
CA VAL A 100 7.85 0.62 -1.70
C VAL A 100 9.23 0.04 -1.40
N LEU A 101 9.46 -1.25 -1.64
CA LEU A 101 10.77 -1.90 -1.50
C LEU A 101 11.80 -1.34 -2.50
N HIS A 102 11.40 -1.12 -3.75
CA HIS A 102 12.24 -0.44 -4.74
C HIS A 102 12.69 0.95 -4.27
N TRP A 103 11.75 1.73 -3.71
CA TRP A 103 12.07 3.07 -3.21
C TRP A 103 13.00 3.02 -2.00
N ALA A 104 12.78 2.08 -1.08
CA ALA A 104 13.66 1.87 0.06
C ALA A 104 15.08 1.48 -0.40
N GLN A 105 15.19 0.56 -1.34
CA GLN A 105 16.47 0.15 -1.90
C GLN A 105 17.20 1.31 -2.60
N LEU A 106 16.49 2.15 -3.35
CA LEU A 106 17.07 3.35 -3.96
C LEU A 106 17.55 4.35 -2.89
N MET A 107 16.81 4.53 -1.80
CA MET A 107 17.26 5.37 -0.69
C MET A 107 18.50 4.77 -0.01
N ASN A 108 18.51 3.46 0.22
CA ASN A 108 19.61 2.73 0.83
C ASN A 108 20.88 2.84 -0.03
N SER A 109 20.78 2.61 -1.34
CA SER A 109 21.91 2.70 -2.28
C SER A 109 22.46 4.13 -2.42
N ARG A 110 21.63 5.16 -2.17
CA ARG A 110 22.05 6.57 -2.07
C ARG A 110 22.65 6.94 -0.70
N GLY A 111 22.89 5.96 0.18
CA GLY A 111 23.44 6.17 1.51
C GLY A 111 22.52 6.96 2.44
N LYS A 112 21.21 6.98 2.18
CA LYS A 112 20.26 7.65 3.08
C LYS A 112 20.21 6.90 4.41
N ARG A 113 20.15 7.65 5.51
CA ARG A 113 20.16 7.09 6.86
C ARG A 113 18.74 6.83 7.34
N GLY A 114 18.57 5.77 8.14
CA GLY A 114 17.31 5.43 8.76
C GLY A 114 16.21 5.10 7.74
N VAL A 115 16.54 4.32 6.72
CA VAL A 115 15.56 3.81 5.76
C VAL A 115 14.69 2.76 6.44
N HIS A 116 13.38 2.89 6.31
CA HIS A 116 12.38 1.98 6.88
C HIS A 116 11.30 1.65 5.86
N ILE A 117 10.70 0.48 6.03
CA ILE A 117 9.43 0.08 5.43
C ILE A 117 8.35 0.19 6.49
N ALA A 118 7.27 0.89 6.19
CA ALA A 118 6.12 1.05 7.07
C ALA A 118 4.88 0.40 6.45
N VAL A 119 4.04 -0.14 7.33
CA VAL A 119 2.71 -0.65 7.01
C VAL A 119 1.70 0.07 7.90
N LEU A 120 0.55 0.43 7.34
CA LEU A 120 -0.60 0.86 8.13
C LEU A 120 -1.80 -0.06 7.92
N ASP A 121 -2.63 -0.16 8.96
CA ASP A 121 -4.00 -0.65 8.92
C ASP A 121 -4.94 0.53 9.26
N SER A 122 -5.60 1.05 8.24
CA SER A 122 -6.49 2.22 8.33
C SER A 122 -7.63 2.09 9.35
N GLN A 123 -8.02 0.87 9.74
CA GLN A 123 -9.07 0.63 10.73
C GLN A 123 -8.53 0.60 12.17
N ARG A 124 -7.22 0.44 12.37
CA ARG A 124 -6.56 0.32 13.69
C ARG A 124 -5.69 1.53 14.05
N LEU A 125 -5.72 2.60 13.25
CA LEU A 125 -5.00 3.84 13.51
C LEU A 125 -5.61 4.64 14.67
N LYS A 126 -4.76 5.32 15.45
CA LYS A 126 -5.22 6.27 16.46
C LYS A 126 -5.58 7.61 15.84
N GLY A 127 -6.60 8.27 16.40
CA GLY A 127 -6.96 9.64 16.05
C GLY A 127 -7.84 9.76 14.80
N ARG A 128 -7.81 10.94 14.15
CA ARG A 128 -8.63 11.26 12.97
C ARG A 128 -7.78 11.19 11.70
N VAL A 129 -7.25 10.02 11.39
CA VAL A 129 -6.54 9.79 10.13
C VAL A 129 -7.55 9.60 9.01
N ARG A 130 -7.29 10.23 7.87
CA ARG A 130 -8.11 10.08 6.66
C ARG A 130 -7.20 9.84 5.47
N ILE A 131 -7.65 9.02 4.55
CA ILE A 131 -6.83 8.54 3.44
C ILE A 131 -7.61 8.74 2.15
N TRP A 132 -6.96 9.21 1.10
CA TRP A 132 -7.56 9.26 -0.23
C TRP A 132 -6.54 8.79 -1.26
N HIS A 133 -7.02 8.09 -2.28
CA HIS A 133 -6.25 7.81 -3.48
C HIS A 133 -5.99 9.12 -4.23
N VAL A 134 -4.76 9.34 -4.71
CA VAL A 134 -4.37 10.60 -5.37
C VAL A 134 -5.22 10.93 -6.60
N PRO A 135 -5.60 9.99 -7.48
CA PRO A 135 -6.52 10.27 -8.60
C PRO A 135 -7.84 10.90 -8.18
N HIS A 136 -8.34 10.60 -6.97
CA HIS A 136 -9.56 11.24 -6.45
C HIS A 136 -9.34 12.72 -6.09
N LEU A 137 -8.10 13.14 -5.84
CA LEU A 137 -7.71 14.49 -5.43
C LEU A 137 -7.08 15.32 -6.58
N LEU A 138 -6.29 14.70 -7.46
CA LEU A 138 -5.51 15.39 -8.52
C LEU A 138 -5.92 15.02 -9.95
N HIS A 139 -7.02 14.29 -10.15
CA HIS A 139 -7.53 13.83 -11.45
C HIS A 139 -6.56 12.90 -12.21
N GLU A 140 -6.89 11.60 -12.27
CA GLU A 140 -6.29 10.56 -13.14
C GLU A 140 -4.74 10.47 -13.16
N ARG A 141 -4.05 11.06 -12.18
CA ARG A 141 -2.59 10.97 -11.99
C ARG A 141 -2.28 10.36 -10.63
N GLY A 142 -1.09 9.76 -10.49
CA GLY A 142 -0.60 9.24 -9.22
C GLY A 142 -1.35 7.99 -8.76
N ASP A 143 -1.69 7.11 -9.69
CA ASP A 143 -2.41 5.85 -9.43
C ASP A 143 -1.71 4.93 -8.39
N HIS A 144 -0.40 5.05 -8.22
CA HIS A 144 0.35 4.38 -7.16
C HIS A 144 0.12 4.94 -5.76
N GLU A 145 -0.32 6.19 -5.64
CA GLU A 145 -0.14 6.98 -4.43
C GLU A 145 -1.45 7.27 -3.69
N TYR A 146 -1.37 7.20 -2.37
CA TYR A 146 -2.43 7.50 -1.42
C TYR A 146 -1.95 8.59 -0.45
N MET A 147 -2.79 9.62 -0.27
CA MET A 147 -2.55 10.73 0.63
C MET A 147 -3.19 10.43 1.97
N VAL A 148 -2.35 10.23 2.98
CA VAL A 148 -2.77 10.02 4.36
C VAL A 148 -2.66 11.34 5.12
N HIS A 149 -3.81 11.94 5.41
CA HIS A 149 -3.96 13.14 6.24
C HIS A 149 -3.98 12.78 7.72
N GLY A 150 -3.17 13.47 8.51
CA GLY A 150 -3.14 13.30 9.96
C GLY A 150 -1.85 12.66 10.47
N ARG A 151 -1.82 12.44 11.79
CA ARG A 151 -0.72 11.73 12.47
C ARG A 151 -0.98 10.24 12.41
N VAL A 152 -0.07 9.47 11.83
CA VAL A 152 -0.17 8.00 11.75
C VAL A 152 0.56 7.42 12.95
N ALA A 153 -0.16 6.77 13.86
CA ALA A 153 0.38 6.13 15.04
C ALA A 153 -0.59 5.09 15.60
N GLY A 154 -0.14 4.29 16.56
CA GLY A 154 -0.96 3.29 17.26
C GLY A 154 -0.81 1.87 16.73
N ALA A 155 -1.73 0.99 17.12
CA ALA A 155 -1.62 -0.45 16.82
C ALA A 155 -1.75 -0.78 15.33
N GLY A 156 -2.39 0.09 14.54
CA GLY A 156 -2.46 -0.02 13.09
C GLY A 156 -1.26 0.58 12.36
N TYR A 157 -0.10 0.76 13.00
CA TYR A 157 1.11 1.27 12.35
C TYR A 157 2.34 0.56 12.88
N VAL A 158 3.18 0.06 11.97
CA VAL A 158 4.50 -0.51 12.27
C VAL A 158 5.46 -0.07 11.18
N ALA A 159 6.70 0.24 11.56
CA ALA A 159 7.78 0.42 10.60
C ALA A 159 9.06 -0.32 11.02
N VAL A 160 9.63 -1.04 10.07
CA VAL A 160 10.80 -1.91 10.22
C VAL A 160 11.98 -1.29 9.48
N PRO A 161 13.18 -1.22 10.10
CA PRO A 161 14.37 -0.75 9.40
C PRO A 161 14.67 -1.63 8.19
N PHE A 162 14.95 -1.02 7.03
CA PHE A 162 15.20 -1.75 5.78
C PHE A 162 16.31 -2.81 5.92
N LYS A 163 17.35 -2.50 6.73
CA LYS A 163 18.44 -3.42 7.05
C LYS A 163 18.01 -4.70 7.76
N GLU A 164 16.93 -4.67 8.54
CA GLU A 164 16.40 -5.90 9.16
C GLU A 164 15.73 -6.78 8.11
N LEU A 165 15.07 -6.21 7.10
CA LEU A 165 14.57 -6.99 5.96
C LEU A 165 15.73 -7.58 5.14
N GLU A 166 16.82 -6.83 4.93
CA GLU A 166 18.02 -7.35 4.24
C GLU A 166 18.64 -8.55 4.97
N LYS A 167 18.63 -8.57 6.31
CA LYS A 167 19.11 -9.71 7.11
C LYS A 167 18.18 -10.93 7.06
N CYS A 168 16.93 -10.73 6.70
CA CYS A 168 15.94 -11.78 6.47
C CYS A 168 15.83 -12.08 4.96
N ASP A 169 16.96 -12.05 4.25
CA ASP A 169 17.10 -12.48 2.86
C ASP A 169 16.14 -11.81 1.85
N LEU A 170 15.68 -10.59 2.14
CA LEU A 170 14.83 -9.81 1.22
C LEU A 170 15.42 -9.72 -0.19
N LEU A 171 16.75 -9.55 -0.31
CA LEU A 171 17.41 -9.42 -1.60
C LEU A 171 17.53 -10.76 -2.34
N ASP A 172 17.36 -11.89 -1.67
CA ASP A 172 17.28 -13.21 -2.30
C ASP A 172 15.85 -13.51 -2.76
N LEU A 173 14.84 -13.07 -1.99
CA LEU A 173 13.44 -13.08 -2.41
C LEU A 173 13.21 -12.20 -3.65
N CYS A 174 13.81 -11.01 -3.66
CA CYS A 174 13.61 -9.96 -4.67
C CYS A 174 14.94 -9.59 -5.33
N ALA A 175 15.53 -10.51 -6.10
CA ALA A 175 16.84 -10.34 -6.71
C ALA A 175 16.94 -9.10 -7.63
N GLU A 176 15.82 -8.67 -8.22
CA GLU A 176 15.70 -7.45 -9.01
C GLU A 176 16.05 -6.17 -8.24
N LEU A 177 15.95 -6.19 -6.90
CA LEU A 177 16.37 -5.08 -6.03
C LEU A 177 17.89 -4.93 -5.98
N LYS A 178 18.67 -6.00 -6.19
CA LYS A 178 20.16 -5.98 -6.17
C LYS A 178 20.76 -5.09 -7.26
N GLY A 179 20.01 -4.82 -8.34
CA GLY A 179 20.46 -4.03 -9.50
C GLY A 179 19.83 -2.64 -9.63
N VAL A 180 19.22 -2.10 -8.57
CA VAL A 180 18.61 -0.75 -8.61
C VAL A 180 19.72 0.32 -8.58
N VAL A 181 20.14 0.76 -9.76
CA VAL A 181 21.14 1.81 -9.96
C VAL A 181 20.48 3.19 -10.05
N VAL A 182 21.15 4.20 -9.49
CA VAL A 182 20.76 5.61 -9.60
C VAL A 182 20.73 6.03 -11.07
N GLY A 183 19.55 6.38 -11.60
CA GLY A 183 19.43 7.04 -12.91
C GLY A 183 18.52 6.34 -13.92
N THR A 184 18.07 5.11 -13.66
CA THR A 184 17.11 4.41 -14.52
C THR A 184 15.74 4.35 -13.84
N ASP A 185 14.81 5.17 -14.32
CA ASP A 185 13.38 5.14 -14.01
C ASP A 185 13.01 5.42 -12.54
N LEU A 186 12.55 6.66 -12.27
CA LEU A 186 12.33 7.20 -10.92
C LEU A 186 11.30 6.43 -10.08
N PHE A 187 10.55 5.50 -10.66
CA PHE A 187 9.51 4.74 -9.96
C PHE A 187 9.63 3.23 -10.09
N GLY A 188 10.59 2.73 -10.88
CA GLY A 188 10.72 1.30 -11.17
C GLY A 188 9.46 0.68 -11.81
N ILE A 189 8.45 1.47 -12.18
CA ILE A 189 7.13 1.02 -12.66
C ILE A 189 7.29 0.32 -14.01
N ASP A 190 7.99 0.93 -14.98
CA ASP A 190 8.12 0.32 -16.31
C ASP A 190 9.01 -0.93 -16.25
N LYS A 191 10.05 -0.92 -15.39
CA LYS A 191 10.89 -2.11 -15.19
C LYS A 191 10.09 -3.22 -14.49
N HIS A 192 9.31 -2.88 -13.46
CA HIS A 192 8.48 -3.83 -12.73
C HIS A 192 7.43 -4.48 -13.60
N GLN A 193 6.64 -3.71 -14.35
CA GLN A 193 5.61 -4.29 -15.23
C GLN A 193 6.25 -5.21 -16.28
N ARG A 194 7.37 -4.76 -16.89
CA ARG A 194 8.10 -5.57 -17.88
C ARG A 194 8.67 -6.85 -17.27
N GLU A 195 9.22 -6.78 -16.07
CA GLU A 195 9.83 -7.93 -15.41
C GLU A 195 8.78 -8.87 -14.80
N PHE A 196 7.68 -8.34 -14.27
CA PHE A 196 6.54 -9.13 -13.81
C PHE A 196 6.00 -9.99 -14.96
N VAL A 197 5.79 -9.41 -16.16
CA VAL A 197 5.42 -10.15 -17.38
C VAL A 197 6.47 -11.19 -17.78
N ARG A 198 7.78 -10.85 -17.69
CA ARG A 198 8.86 -11.73 -18.15
C ARG A 198 9.11 -12.91 -17.21
N THR A 199 8.95 -12.71 -15.91
CA THR A 199 9.13 -13.73 -14.87
C THR A 199 8.08 -14.84 -14.99
N CYS A 200 6.94 -14.56 -15.64
CA CYS A 200 5.92 -15.55 -16.00
C CYS A 200 6.40 -16.71 -16.89
N VAL A 201 7.61 -16.65 -17.45
CA VAL A 201 8.08 -17.58 -18.49
C VAL A 201 9.16 -18.54 -17.99
N LYS A 202 9.71 -18.37 -16.78
CA LYS A 202 10.80 -19.22 -16.27
C LYS A 202 10.57 -19.60 -14.81
N ASP A 203 10.28 -20.88 -14.59
CA ASP A 203 10.39 -21.65 -13.34
C ASP A 203 10.51 -20.79 -12.08
N LEU A 204 9.39 -20.23 -11.63
CA LEU A 204 9.34 -19.54 -10.35
C LEU A 204 9.49 -20.56 -9.22
N PRO A 205 10.49 -20.42 -8.34
CA PRO A 205 10.73 -21.33 -7.23
C PRO A 205 9.71 -21.15 -6.08
N MET A 206 8.47 -20.72 -6.34
CA MET A 206 7.44 -20.47 -5.32
C MET A 206 6.98 -21.76 -4.59
N ALA A 207 7.26 -22.94 -5.16
CA ALA A 207 7.12 -24.23 -4.48
C ALA A 207 8.35 -24.60 -3.62
N CYS A 208 9.40 -23.76 -3.58
CA CYS A 208 10.57 -23.95 -2.76
C CYS A 208 10.25 -23.58 -1.31
N PRO A 209 10.38 -24.51 -0.35
CA PRO A 209 10.16 -24.24 1.08
C PRO A 209 10.94 -23.04 1.61
N ASP A 210 12.14 -22.80 1.08
CA ASP A 210 13.01 -21.69 1.49
C ASP A 210 12.39 -20.33 1.16
N TYR A 211 11.74 -20.18 0.00
CA TYR A 211 11.06 -18.94 -0.38
C TYR A 211 9.91 -18.60 0.57
N LEU A 212 9.09 -19.59 0.91
CA LEU A 212 7.98 -19.41 1.84
C LEU A 212 8.47 -19.13 3.26
N GLN A 213 9.62 -19.67 3.65
CA GLN A 213 10.23 -19.37 4.93
C GLN A 213 10.70 -17.90 4.97
N ILE A 214 11.38 -17.42 3.94
CA ILE A 214 11.80 -16.01 3.82
C ILE A 214 10.58 -15.07 3.92
N ILE A 215 9.48 -15.35 3.21
CA ILE A 215 8.25 -14.54 3.28
C ILE A 215 7.71 -14.47 4.72
N ARG A 216 7.68 -15.60 5.42
CA ARG A 216 7.19 -15.69 6.81
C ARG A 216 8.10 -14.93 7.76
N ASP A 217 9.41 -15.09 7.63
CA ASP A 217 10.40 -14.41 8.47
C ASP A 217 10.34 -12.89 8.28
N LEU A 218 10.21 -12.42 7.03
CA LEU A 218 9.99 -11.01 6.71
C LEU A 218 8.66 -10.48 7.28
N GLY A 219 7.58 -11.27 7.17
CA GLY A 219 6.27 -10.93 7.72
C GLY A 219 6.28 -10.76 9.23
N ALA A 220 6.96 -11.67 9.95
CA ALA A 220 7.05 -11.69 11.40
C ALA A 220 7.67 -10.39 11.96
N LEU A 221 8.55 -9.73 11.20
CA LEU A 221 9.12 -8.42 11.59
C LEU A 221 8.05 -7.34 11.81
N PHE A 222 6.87 -7.48 11.20
CA PHE A 222 5.76 -6.54 11.31
C PHE A 222 4.74 -6.89 12.41
N GLY A 223 4.96 -7.98 13.15
CA GLY A 223 4.15 -8.38 14.31
C GLY A 223 2.65 -8.45 13.99
N GLY A 224 1.85 -7.64 14.68
CA GLY A 224 0.39 -7.61 14.50
C GLY A 224 -0.11 -7.11 13.13
N LEU A 225 0.80 -6.78 12.21
CA LEU A 225 0.52 -6.46 10.80
C LEU A 225 1.24 -7.43 9.84
N GLU A 226 1.60 -8.64 10.30
CA GLU A 226 2.20 -9.69 9.48
C GLU A 226 1.32 -10.09 8.28
N PHE A 227 0.03 -10.32 8.51
CA PHE A 227 -0.91 -10.81 7.49
C PHE A 227 -0.90 -10.03 6.15
N PRO A 228 -1.06 -8.69 6.13
CA PRO A 228 -1.00 -7.94 4.88
C PRO A 228 0.40 -7.96 4.24
N VAL A 229 1.47 -8.09 5.03
CA VAL A 229 2.85 -8.12 4.52
C VAL A 229 3.14 -9.43 3.82
N VAL A 230 2.88 -10.58 4.47
CA VAL A 230 3.13 -11.89 3.85
C VAL A 230 2.29 -12.10 2.59
N THR A 231 1.05 -11.60 2.60
CA THR A 231 0.16 -11.65 1.44
C THR A 231 0.70 -10.78 0.30
N ALA A 232 1.14 -9.55 0.58
CA ALA A 232 1.71 -8.68 -0.43
C ALA A 232 3.03 -9.23 -1.00
N LEU A 233 3.94 -9.72 -0.14
CA LEU A 233 5.21 -10.35 -0.55
C LEU A 233 4.98 -11.55 -1.47
N PHE A 234 4.06 -12.44 -1.09
CA PHE A 234 3.70 -13.60 -1.91
C PHE A 234 3.19 -13.19 -3.31
N CYS A 235 2.42 -12.11 -3.37
CA CYS A 235 1.85 -11.60 -4.61
C CYS A 235 2.75 -10.65 -5.40
N MET A 236 4.00 -10.41 -4.96
CA MET A 236 4.96 -9.65 -5.77
C MET A 236 5.34 -10.39 -7.05
N VAL A 237 5.23 -11.71 -7.01
CA VAL A 237 5.44 -12.61 -8.13
C VAL A 237 4.08 -12.98 -8.73
N PRO A 238 3.96 -13.07 -10.07
CA PRO A 238 2.76 -13.57 -10.72
C PRO A 238 2.42 -14.99 -10.27
N GLN A 239 1.17 -15.19 -9.87
CA GLN A 239 0.64 -16.46 -9.41
C GLN A 239 -0.19 -17.12 -10.51
N ASP A 240 -0.19 -18.46 -10.55
CA ASP A 240 -0.84 -19.24 -11.61
C ASP A 240 -2.31 -18.88 -11.81
N TRP A 241 -3.06 -18.65 -10.73
CA TRP A 241 -4.48 -18.29 -10.82
C TRP A 241 -4.68 -16.94 -11.50
N PHE A 242 -3.79 -15.98 -11.22
CA PHE A 242 -3.86 -14.64 -11.76
C PHE A 242 -3.39 -14.59 -13.22
N MET A 243 -2.37 -15.39 -13.56
CA MET A 243 -1.85 -15.48 -14.92
C MET A 243 -2.85 -16.13 -15.88
N LYS A 244 -3.55 -17.19 -15.45
CA LYS A 244 -4.62 -17.81 -16.24
C LYS A 244 -5.72 -16.81 -16.60
N LYS A 245 -6.06 -15.91 -15.67
CA LYS A 245 -7.04 -14.82 -15.87
C LYS A 245 -6.55 -13.75 -16.86
N THR A 246 -5.27 -13.43 -16.86
CA THR A 246 -4.69 -12.40 -17.74
C THR A 246 -4.52 -12.91 -19.18
N LEU A 247 -4.11 -14.18 -19.35
CA LEU A 247 -3.82 -14.76 -20.67
C LEU A 247 -5.06 -15.14 -21.48
N THR A 248 -6.16 -15.51 -20.84
CA THR A 248 -7.35 -15.97 -21.57
C THR A 248 -8.24 -14.84 -22.06
N MET A 249 -8.02 -13.58 -21.63
CA MET A 249 -8.79 -12.35 -21.90
C MET A 249 -10.33 -12.45 -21.73
N HIS A 250 -10.90 -13.63 -21.45
CA HIS A 250 -12.33 -13.95 -21.63
C HIS A 250 -12.91 -14.74 -20.45
N SER A 251 -12.12 -15.08 -19.43
CA SER A 251 -12.66 -15.55 -18.15
C SER A 251 -11.86 -14.99 -16.98
N VAL A 252 -12.52 -14.17 -16.16
CA VAL A 252 -12.04 -13.83 -14.83
C VAL A 252 -12.16 -15.07 -13.98
N ARG A 253 -11.21 -16.01 -14.10
CA ARG A 253 -11.10 -17.11 -13.14
C ARG A 253 -10.87 -16.48 -11.78
N GLN A 254 -11.81 -16.70 -10.86
CA GLN A 254 -11.64 -16.32 -9.47
C GLN A 254 -10.72 -17.35 -8.81
N LEU A 255 -9.87 -16.90 -7.90
CA LEU A 255 -9.13 -17.82 -7.02
C LEU A 255 -10.08 -18.78 -6.30
N GLU A 256 -9.89 -20.09 -6.52
CA GLU A 256 -10.77 -21.11 -5.94
C GLU A 256 -10.60 -21.19 -4.41
N PRO A 257 -11.64 -21.54 -3.65
CA PRO A 257 -11.55 -21.63 -2.19
C PRO A 257 -10.45 -22.58 -1.68
N GLU A 258 -10.23 -23.70 -2.38
CA GLU A 258 -9.18 -24.65 -2.01
C GLU A 258 -7.77 -24.11 -2.31
N GLU A 259 -7.57 -23.44 -3.44
CA GLU A 259 -6.32 -22.76 -3.79
C GLU A 259 -5.99 -21.68 -2.73
N ALA A 260 -6.96 -20.83 -2.40
CA ALA A 260 -6.81 -19.81 -1.35
C ALA A 260 -6.48 -20.41 0.02
N ARG A 261 -7.10 -21.55 0.38
CA ARG A 261 -6.83 -22.25 1.64
C ARG A 261 -5.40 -22.79 1.68
N ASN A 262 -4.93 -23.39 0.59
CA ASN A 262 -3.57 -23.91 0.50
C ASN A 262 -2.54 -22.79 0.63
N VAL A 263 -2.74 -21.67 -0.09
CA VAL A 263 -1.87 -20.49 0.04
C VAL A 263 -1.88 -19.96 1.48
N TYR A 264 -3.05 -19.84 2.11
CA TYR A 264 -3.15 -19.40 3.51
C TYR A 264 -2.36 -20.28 4.48
N LEU A 265 -2.44 -21.61 4.31
CA LEU A 265 -1.66 -22.56 5.12
C LEU A 265 -0.15 -22.42 4.85
N MET A 266 0.25 -22.27 3.58
CA MET A 266 1.66 -22.07 3.19
C MET A 266 2.26 -20.77 3.76
N LEU A 267 1.43 -19.73 3.91
CA LEU A 267 1.81 -18.46 4.54
C LEU A 267 1.91 -18.54 6.07
N GLY A 268 1.70 -19.72 6.68
CA GLY A 268 1.79 -19.89 8.13
C GLY A 268 0.49 -19.59 8.88
N SER A 269 -0.63 -19.44 8.17
CA SER A 269 -1.95 -19.12 8.75
C SER A 269 -1.96 -17.86 9.63
N PRO A 270 -1.44 -16.72 9.15
CA PRO A 270 -1.41 -15.47 9.90
C PRO A 270 -2.83 -15.02 10.28
N GLU A 271 -2.97 -14.26 11.38
CA GLU A 271 -4.28 -13.83 11.88
C GLU A 271 -5.05 -13.00 10.83
N VAL A 272 -6.22 -13.51 10.43
CA VAL A 272 -7.12 -12.82 9.51
C VAL A 272 -8.02 -11.85 10.31
N PRO A 273 -8.01 -10.55 9.99
CA PRO A 273 -8.83 -9.59 10.71
C PRO A 273 -10.33 -9.85 10.53
N GLU A 274 -11.07 -9.60 11.62
CA GLU A 274 -12.53 -9.72 11.60
C GLU A 274 -13.15 -8.80 10.55
N GLY A 275 -14.16 -9.34 9.84
CA GLY A 275 -14.95 -8.56 8.90
C GLY A 275 -14.28 -8.28 7.54
N LEU A 276 -13.04 -8.76 7.31
CA LEU A 276 -12.30 -8.54 6.07
C LEU A 276 -13.15 -8.85 4.83
N ALA A 277 -13.86 -9.97 4.79
CA ALA A 277 -14.72 -10.36 3.66
C ALA A 277 -15.80 -9.34 3.26
N ARG A 278 -16.18 -8.45 4.18
CA ARG A 278 -17.24 -7.45 4.00
C ARG A 278 -16.69 -6.09 3.54
N GLU A 279 -15.37 -5.94 3.46
CA GLU A 279 -14.75 -4.67 3.11
C GLU A 279 -14.99 -4.32 1.64
N ALA A 280 -15.55 -3.13 1.39
CA ALA A 280 -16.02 -2.75 0.08
C ALA A 280 -14.89 -2.67 -0.97
N TRP A 281 -13.68 -2.27 -0.57
CA TRP A 281 -12.54 -2.14 -1.48
C TRP A 281 -12.03 -3.46 -2.07
N LEU A 282 -12.40 -4.61 -1.48
CA LEU A 282 -12.08 -5.93 -2.02
C LEU A 282 -12.92 -6.30 -3.25
N LYS A 283 -13.96 -5.52 -3.57
CA LYS A 283 -14.78 -5.77 -4.76
C LYS A 283 -13.98 -5.44 -6.03
N PRO A 284 -14.06 -6.26 -7.09
CA PRO A 284 -13.38 -5.99 -8.34
C PRO A 284 -13.68 -4.57 -8.88
N GLY A 285 -12.63 -3.86 -9.29
CA GLY A 285 -12.73 -2.51 -9.84
C GLY A 285 -12.84 -1.37 -8.81
N ASN A 286 -12.97 -1.66 -7.52
CA ASN A 286 -13.04 -0.60 -6.51
C ASN A 286 -11.67 0.03 -6.23
N VAL A 287 -10.60 -0.75 -6.23
CA VAL A 287 -9.24 -0.20 -6.16
C VAL A 287 -8.68 -0.09 -7.57
N SER A 288 -8.29 1.12 -7.96
CA SER A 288 -7.61 1.36 -9.23
C SER A 288 -6.17 0.88 -9.11
N ALA A 289 -5.84 -0.18 -9.84
CA ALA A 289 -4.53 -0.85 -9.84
C ALA A 289 -4.20 -1.45 -11.22
N GLU A 290 -4.70 -0.84 -12.30
CA GLU A 290 -4.52 -1.34 -13.68
C GLU A 290 -3.04 -1.55 -14.03
N ASN A 291 -2.17 -0.74 -13.44
CA ASN A 291 -0.72 -0.75 -13.63
C ASN A 291 0.06 -1.52 -12.55
N TYR A 292 -0.61 -2.11 -11.55
CA TYR A 292 0.03 -2.75 -10.40
C TYR A 292 -0.57 -4.14 -10.19
N TRP A 293 0.00 -5.12 -10.91
CA TRP A 293 -0.54 -6.47 -10.91
C TRP A 293 -0.30 -7.19 -9.59
N ASP A 294 0.78 -6.87 -8.88
CA ASP A 294 0.99 -7.27 -7.50
C ASP A 294 -0.19 -6.82 -6.62
N VAL A 295 -0.64 -5.58 -6.81
CA VAL A 295 -1.79 -5.02 -6.09
C VAL A 295 -3.07 -5.78 -6.38
N LEU A 296 -3.39 -5.99 -7.66
CA LEU A 296 -4.59 -6.75 -8.03
C LEU A 296 -4.59 -8.17 -7.43
N GLN A 297 -3.44 -8.85 -7.45
CA GLN A 297 -3.28 -10.19 -6.89
C GLN A 297 -3.49 -10.25 -5.39
N TRP A 298 -2.85 -9.37 -4.61
CA TRP A 298 -2.96 -9.45 -3.15
C TRP A 298 -4.35 -9.03 -2.67
N ILE A 299 -5.02 -8.10 -3.36
CA ILE A 299 -6.43 -7.77 -3.11
C ILE A 299 -7.32 -8.99 -3.35
N GLU A 300 -7.12 -9.72 -4.46
CA GLU A 300 -7.88 -10.93 -4.77
C GLU A 300 -7.64 -12.03 -3.73
N LEU A 301 -6.38 -12.26 -3.35
CA LEU A 301 -6.00 -13.25 -2.34
C LEU A 301 -6.57 -12.91 -0.97
N LEU A 302 -6.47 -11.66 -0.51
CA LEU A 302 -7.08 -11.22 0.75
C LEU A 302 -8.59 -11.39 0.75
N GLY A 303 -9.25 -11.08 -0.37
CA GLY A 303 -10.69 -11.29 -0.50
C GLY A 303 -11.07 -12.76 -0.36
N ALA A 304 -10.30 -13.66 -0.97
CA ALA A 304 -10.51 -15.10 -0.87
C ALA A 304 -10.27 -15.63 0.55
N ILE A 305 -9.15 -15.26 1.18
CA ILE A 305 -8.83 -15.64 2.56
C ILE A 305 -9.88 -15.10 3.54
N GLY A 306 -10.30 -13.84 3.36
CA GLY A 306 -11.36 -13.23 4.17
C GLY A 306 -12.67 -14.03 4.09
N ARG A 307 -13.07 -14.50 2.90
CA ARG A 307 -14.25 -15.35 2.73
C ARG A 307 -14.11 -16.71 3.41
N LEU A 308 -12.92 -17.31 3.39
CA LEU A 308 -12.64 -18.56 4.09
C LEU A 308 -12.74 -18.41 5.62
N ALA A 309 -12.29 -17.27 6.15
CA ALA A 309 -12.32 -16.97 7.58
C ALA A 309 -13.69 -16.48 8.09
N ALA A 310 -14.58 -16.07 7.19
CA ALA A 310 -15.90 -15.57 7.58
C ALA A 310 -16.74 -16.68 8.26
N PRO A 311 -17.48 -16.36 9.34
CA PRO A 311 -18.41 -17.31 9.93
C PRO A 311 -19.40 -17.77 8.86
N LYS A 312 -19.60 -19.09 8.72
CA LYS A 312 -20.70 -19.61 7.91
C LYS A 312 -21.99 -19.14 8.57
N VAL A 313 -22.66 -18.16 7.96
CA VAL A 313 -24.02 -17.81 8.35
C VAL A 313 -24.82 -19.09 8.16
N LYS A 314 -25.29 -19.69 9.26
CA LYS A 314 -26.28 -20.76 9.17
C LYS A 314 -27.48 -20.13 8.49
N GLU A 315 -27.75 -20.52 7.25
CA GLU A 315 -29.03 -20.22 6.62
C GLU A 315 -30.10 -20.78 7.55
N SER A 316 -30.85 -19.88 8.18
CA SER A 316 -32.04 -20.22 8.93
C SER A 316 -33.02 -20.82 7.93
N ALA A 317 -33.21 -22.13 8.06
CA ALA A 317 -34.24 -22.92 7.36
C ALA A 317 -35.65 -22.41 7.67
#